data_AF-A0A962I7F1-F1
#
_entry.id   AF-A0A962I7F1-F1
#
_cell.length_a   1.000
_cell.length_b   1.000
_cell.length_c   1.000
_cell.angle_alpha   90.00
_cell.angle_beta   90.00
_cell.angle_gamma   90.00
#
_symmetry.space_group_name_H-M   'P 1'
#
loop_
_entity.id
_entity.type
_entity.pdbx_description
1 polymer ?
#
loop_
_entity_poly.entity_id
_entity_poly.type
_entity_poly.pdbx_seq_one_letter_code
_entity_poly.pdbx_strand_id
1 'polypeptide(L)'
;MTQHEPLQRLIAGGRQAEAQRMLASMLRDRPDDIGLWRTQLRLAVSAGRMDDALVASRRVTEIDATDAVAWAQLGSLEQLVGRLDRAEKALRRAVELLPDAAHLIKLANVMRQLGRAQEALSLLRQASQLKPELAAAWQSRAEVALDLQLYSEAEDALRKALLVAPERPASRYQLGLALQGQDRLEEACDQFDLAYAQDRHHYGALANALQLRLRLSRWDGLGSLLGALRDAISTGIPGLPVDLPGLDRDDPGLQRQAGEQQAEQLLRALRRDYPDGIARPSRTLPEQPRVALLWIGQAARAFRRQLAGLLAQLDPVQAGWLLYTDQATAAELLNADLPGCGARFDITGWDHHRLAHQLIDQGVDLLIDAGGWTEGALSAALALRPAALQLAWLGHGGSSGAPWIDYLIGDPGVLIAPERDYYSEHWLQLPHCHLPADRTPVLSQLASRVSVGLPAGGFLFMNLGGREKLHPDLWQAWL
;
A
#
# COMPACT_ATOMS: atom_id res chain seq x y z
N MET A 1 26.01 -39.09 -34.86
CA MET A 1 25.76 -37.67 -35.21
C MET A 1 24.41 -37.28 -34.65
N THR A 2 24.36 -36.31 -33.74
CA THR A 2 23.16 -35.92 -32.98
C THR A 2 22.09 -35.35 -33.91
N GLN A 3 20.87 -35.92 -33.87
CA GLN A 3 19.75 -35.62 -34.79
C GLN A 3 19.22 -34.16 -34.76
N HIS A 4 19.83 -33.26 -33.99
CA HIS A 4 19.41 -31.87 -33.81
C HIS A 4 20.47 -30.82 -34.18
N GLU A 5 21.62 -31.24 -34.71
CA GLU A 5 22.76 -30.34 -34.98
C GLU A 5 22.42 -29.14 -35.89
N PRO A 6 21.65 -29.29 -37.00
CA PRO A 6 21.28 -28.16 -37.86
C PRO A 6 20.37 -27.14 -37.16
N LEU A 7 19.40 -27.63 -36.38
CA LEU A 7 18.50 -26.79 -35.60
C LEU A 7 19.26 -26.03 -34.51
N GLN A 8 20.18 -26.69 -33.81
CA GLN A 8 21.01 -26.06 -32.79
C GLN A 8 21.91 -24.95 -33.37
N ARG A 9 22.49 -25.16 -34.56
CA ARG A 9 23.27 -24.11 -35.26
C ARG A 9 22.42 -22.89 -35.61
N LEU A 10 21.18 -23.08 -36.05
CA LEU A 10 20.27 -21.96 -36.36
C LEU A 10 19.89 -21.17 -35.10
N ILE A 11 19.66 -21.86 -33.97
CA ILE A 11 19.39 -21.23 -32.67
C ILE A 11 20.61 -20.45 -32.20
N ALA A 12 21.80 -21.05 -32.25
CA ALA A 12 23.05 -20.41 -31.83
C ALA A 12 23.42 -19.20 -32.70
N GLY A 13 23.11 -19.25 -34.00
CA GLY A 13 23.34 -18.15 -34.95
C GLY A 13 22.27 -17.05 -34.93
N GLY A 14 21.32 -17.06 -33.99
CA GLY A 14 20.29 -16.03 -33.86
C GLY A 14 19.22 -16.03 -34.97
N ARG A 15 19.21 -17.04 -35.85
CA ARG A 15 18.27 -17.15 -36.98
C ARG A 15 16.91 -17.71 -36.53
N GLN A 16 16.23 -17.00 -35.62
CA GLN A 16 15.02 -17.49 -34.95
C GLN A 16 13.88 -17.89 -35.90
N ALA A 17 13.63 -17.13 -36.96
CA ALA A 17 12.54 -17.42 -37.90
C ALA A 17 12.77 -18.71 -38.71
N GLU A 18 14.03 -19.05 -38.98
CA GLU A 18 14.39 -20.30 -39.67
C GLU A 18 14.42 -21.48 -38.71
N ALA A 19 14.91 -21.26 -37.49
CA ALA A 19 14.85 -22.25 -36.42
C ALA A 19 13.38 -22.65 -36.12
N GLN A 20 12.47 -21.67 -36.04
CA GLN A 20 11.03 -21.92 -35.86
C GLN A 20 10.43 -22.73 -37.02
N ARG A 21 10.73 -22.38 -38.28
CA ARG A 21 10.24 -23.13 -39.45
C ARG A 21 10.77 -24.56 -39.48
N MET A 22 12.05 -24.75 -39.21
CA MET A 22 12.67 -26.08 -39.14
C MET A 22 12.06 -26.90 -38.01
N LEU A 23 11.92 -26.33 -36.82
CA LEU A 23 11.34 -26.98 -35.66
C LEU A 23 9.87 -27.37 -35.88
N ALA A 24 9.07 -26.49 -36.49
CA ALA A 24 7.68 -26.81 -36.85
C ALA A 24 7.59 -27.97 -37.85
N SER A 25 8.51 -28.05 -38.82
CA SER A 25 8.57 -29.21 -39.72
C SER A 25 8.92 -30.49 -38.97
N MET A 26 9.96 -30.45 -38.13
CA MET A 26 10.40 -31.61 -37.35
C MET A 26 9.32 -32.11 -36.38
N LEU A 27 8.52 -31.19 -35.79
CA LEU A 27 7.40 -31.53 -34.91
C LEU A 27 6.20 -32.12 -35.66
N ARG A 28 5.99 -31.77 -36.93
CA ARG A 28 4.99 -32.45 -37.78
C ARG A 28 5.39 -33.90 -38.05
N ASP A 29 6.67 -34.13 -38.32
CA ASP A 29 7.19 -35.47 -38.63
C ASP A 29 7.32 -36.34 -37.36
N ARG A 30 7.57 -35.72 -36.20
CA ARG A 30 7.77 -36.37 -34.91
C ARG A 30 7.01 -35.66 -33.78
N PRO A 31 5.67 -35.82 -33.71
CA PRO A 31 4.82 -35.10 -32.76
C PRO A 31 4.98 -35.55 -31.30
N ASP A 32 5.65 -36.68 -31.06
CA ASP A 32 5.89 -37.22 -29.71
C ASP A 32 7.36 -37.08 -29.27
N ASP A 33 8.20 -36.36 -30.03
CA ASP A 33 9.57 -36.07 -29.64
C ASP A 33 9.61 -34.96 -28.57
N ILE A 34 9.78 -35.39 -27.32
CA ILE A 34 9.86 -34.50 -26.16
C ILE A 34 11.01 -33.49 -26.25
N GLY A 35 12.12 -33.85 -26.91
CA GLY A 35 13.29 -32.96 -27.09
C GLY A 35 12.97 -31.77 -28.00
N LEU A 36 12.17 -32.01 -29.03
CA LEU A 36 11.66 -30.95 -29.91
C LEU A 36 10.65 -30.05 -29.18
N TRP A 37 9.71 -30.62 -28.43
CA TRP A 37 8.76 -29.81 -27.64
C TRP A 37 9.44 -28.98 -26.55
N ARG A 38 10.43 -29.53 -25.84
CA ARG A 38 11.27 -28.77 -24.90
C ARG A 38 12.03 -27.64 -25.59
N THR A 39 12.44 -27.85 -26.84
CA THR A 39 13.10 -26.80 -27.64
C THR A 39 12.11 -25.72 -28.08
N GLN A 40 10.89 -26.10 -28.48
CA GLN A 40 9.83 -25.14 -28.82
C GLN A 40 9.45 -24.30 -27.60
N LEU A 41 9.33 -24.94 -26.43
CA LEU A 41 9.07 -24.26 -25.16
C LEU A 41 10.12 -23.17 -24.88
N ARG A 42 11.42 -23.52 -24.92
CA ARG A 42 12.50 -22.55 -24.66
C ARG A 42 12.48 -21.37 -25.65
N LEU A 43 12.22 -21.64 -26.94
CA LEU A 43 12.15 -20.59 -27.97
C LEU A 43 10.91 -19.71 -27.83
N ALA A 44 9.78 -20.28 -27.42
CA ALA A 44 8.55 -19.52 -27.20
C ALA A 44 8.68 -18.59 -25.98
N VAL A 45 9.24 -19.09 -24.88
CA VAL A 45 9.51 -18.31 -23.67
C VAL A 45 10.48 -17.16 -23.96
N SER A 46 11.59 -17.42 -24.66
CA SER A 46 12.58 -16.38 -24.97
C SER A 46 12.06 -15.31 -25.94
N ALA A 47 11.08 -15.66 -26.78
CA ALA A 47 10.44 -14.73 -27.70
C ALA A 47 9.17 -14.06 -27.14
N GLY A 48 8.82 -14.30 -25.87
CA GLY A 48 7.62 -13.72 -25.24
C GLY A 48 6.29 -14.27 -25.76
N ARG A 49 6.30 -15.33 -26.59
CA ARG A 49 5.08 -15.95 -27.14
C ARG A 49 4.46 -16.92 -26.14
N MET A 50 3.69 -16.38 -25.21
CA MET A 50 3.16 -17.14 -24.06
C MET A 50 2.20 -18.26 -24.46
N ASP A 51 1.35 -18.06 -25.48
CA ASP A 51 0.44 -19.10 -25.94
C ASP A 51 1.19 -20.31 -26.52
N ASP A 52 2.19 -20.07 -27.36
CA ASP A 52 3.07 -21.11 -27.91
C ASP A 52 3.81 -21.86 -26.79
N ALA A 53 4.29 -21.13 -25.77
CA ALA A 53 4.97 -21.71 -24.62
C ALA A 53 4.03 -22.63 -23.82
N LEU A 54 2.77 -22.22 -23.60
CA LEU A 54 1.78 -23.05 -22.92
C LEU A 54 1.41 -24.30 -23.71
N VAL A 55 1.28 -24.20 -25.04
CA VAL A 55 1.04 -25.37 -25.90
C VAL A 55 2.21 -26.34 -25.81
N ALA A 56 3.44 -25.84 -25.98
CA ALA A 56 4.63 -26.69 -25.91
C ALA A 56 4.80 -27.33 -24.53
N SER A 57 4.58 -26.58 -23.45
CA SER A 57 4.68 -27.10 -22.08
C SER A 57 3.65 -28.17 -21.79
N ARG A 58 2.39 -28.02 -22.26
CA ARG A 58 1.36 -29.06 -22.15
C ARG A 58 1.74 -30.34 -22.89
N ARG A 59 2.25 -30.21 -24.12
CA ARG A 59 2.73 -31.36 -24.90
C ARG A 59 3.86 -32.10 -24.20
N VAL A 60 4.80 -31.41 -23.55
CA VAL A 60 5.84 -32.05 -22.73
C VAL A 60 5.22 -32.89 -21.60
N THR A 61 4.25 -32.35 -20.87
CA THR A 61 3.57 -33.08 -19.77
C THR A 61 2.65 -34.21 -20.23
N GLU A 62 2.12 -34.14 -21.46
CA GLU A 62 1.32 -35.21 -22.06
C GLU A 62 2.18 -36.39 -22.52
N ILE A 63 3.38 -36.11 -23.06
CA ILE A 63 4.33 -37.13 -23.52
C ILE A 63 5.02 -37.80 -22.32
N ASP A 64 5.40 -37.01 -21.31
CA ASP A 64 5.96 -37.52 -20.05
C ASP A 64 5.17 -36.98 -18.85
N ALA A 65 4.17 -37.76 -18.44
CA ALA A 65 3.31 -37.44 -17.29
C ALA A 65 4.00 -37.61 -15.93
N THR A 66 5.23 -38.13 -15.89
CA THR A 66 6.00 -38.38 -14.66
C THR A 66 7.10 -37.35 -14.39
N ASP A 67 7.36 -36.45 -15.35
CA ASP A 67 8.32 -35.37 -15.19
C ASP A 67 7.78 -34.24 -14.31
N ALA A 68 8.13 -34.29 -13.02
CA ALA A 68 7.77 -33.27 -12.03
C ALA A 68 8.21 -31.85 -12.47
N VAL A 69 9.37 -31.73 -13.13
CA VAL A 69 9.91 -30.43 -13.56
C VAL A 69 9.07 -29.86 -14.71
N ALA A 70 8.62 -30.70 -15.65
CA ALA A 70 7.72 -30.28 -16.73
C ALA A 70 6.38 -29.78 -16.18
N TRP A 71 5.80 -30.49 -15.20
CA TRP A 71 4.58 -30.04 -14.51
C TRP A 71 4.80 -28.72 -13.78
N ALA A 72 5.95 -28.54 -13.11
CA ALA A 72 6.28 -27.30 -12.44
C ALA A 72 6.49 -26.12 -13.41
N GLN A 73 7.05 -26.38 -14.60
CA GLN A 73 7.19 -25.38 -15.66
C GLN A 73 5.83 -24.96 -16.23
N LEU A 74 4.95 -25.92 -16.51
CA LEU A 74 3.58 -25.64 -16.94
C LEU A 74 2.84 -24.78 -15.91
N GLY A 75 2.95 -25.15 -14.64
CA GLY A 75 2.36 -24.39 -13.53
C GLY A 75 2.87 -22.96 -13.43
N SER A 76 4.19 -22.74 -13.53
CA SER A 76 4.78 -21.40 -13.54
C SER A 76 4.33 -20.56 -14.75
N LEU A 77 4.13 -21.17 -15.91
CA LEU A 77 3.64 -20.47 -17.10
C LEU A 77 2.15 -20.11 -16.98
N GLU A 78 1.31 -21.03 -16.50
CA GLU A 78 -0.11 -20.76 -16.25
C GLU A 78 -0.28 -19.65 -15.19
N GLN A 79 0.61 -19.62 -14.18
CA GLN A 79 0.65 -18.53 -13.18
C GLN A 79 0.98 -17.18 -13.84
N LEU A 80 2.00 -17.14 -14.72
CA LEU A 80 2.43 -15.92 -15.38
C LEU A 80 1.34 -15.30 -16.26
N VAL A 81 0.48 -16.12 -16.88
CA VAL A 81 -0.66 -15.66 -17.67
C VAL A 81 -1.95 -15.45 -16.85
N GLY A 82 -1.87 -15.55 -15.51
CA GLY A 82 -2.98 -15.29 -14.59
C GLY A 82 -4.00 -16.42 -14.47
N ARG A 83 -3.75 -17.61 -15.02
CA ARG A 83 -4.65 -18.78 -14.95
C ARG A 83 -4.37 -19.61 -13.69
N LEU A 84 -4.63 -19.01 -12.53
CA LEU A 84 -4.23 -19.54 -11.22
C LEU A 84 -4.79 -20.94 -10.92
N ASP A 85 -6.04 -21.25 -11.31
CA ASP A 85 -6.61 -22.59 -11.12
C ASP A 85 -5.86 -23.68 -11.89
N ARG A 86 -5.36 -23.36 -13.09
CA ARG A 86 -4.57 -24.29 -13.90
C ARG A 86 -3.16 -24.41 -13.36
N ALA A 87 -2.60 -23.30 -12.89
CA ALA A 87 -1.31 -23.28 -12.21
C ALA A 87 -1.31 -24.16 -10.96
N GLU A 88 -2.37 -24.09 -10.14
CA GLU A 88 -2.55 -24.95 -8.97
C GLU A 88 -2.53 -26.43 -9.37
N LYS A 89 -3.35 -26.84 -10.35
CA LYS A 89 -3.44 -28.24 -10.78
C LYS A 89 -2.09 -28.79 -11.23
N ALA A 90 -1.37 -28.03 -12.06
CA ALA A 90 -0.07 -28.44 -12.56
C ALA A 90 0.99 -28.51 -11.44
N LEU A 91 1.01 -27.53 -10.53
CA LEU A 91 1.97 -27.49 -9.42
C LEU A 91 1.68 -28.57 -8.36
N ARG A 92 0.42 -28.88 -8.07
CA ARG A 92 0.07 -30.03 -7.22
C ARG A 92 0.59 -31.32 -7.82
N ARG A 93 0.44 -31.51 -9.13
CA ARG A 93 0.98 -32.68 -9.81
C ARG A 93 2.50 -32.76 -9.72
N ALA A 94 3.20 -31.63 -9.86
CA ALA A 94 4.65 -31.57 -9.66
C ALA A 94 5.07 -31.98 -8.24
N VAL A 95 4.35 -31.49 -7.22
CA VAL A 95 4.60 -31.81 -5.80
C VAL A 95 4.28 -33.28 -5.48
N GLU A 96 3.21 -33.85 -6.06
CA GLU A 96 2.88 -35.28 -5.93
C GLU A 96 3.99 -36.18 -6.48
N LEU A 97 4.57 -35.79 -7.62
CA LEU A 97 5.64 -36.54 -8.28
C LEU A 97 6.99 -36.37 -7.56
N LEU A 98 7.29 -35.16 -7.11
CA LEU A 98 8.51 -34.83 -6.39
C LEU A 98 8.27 -33.66 -5.40
N PRO A 99 8.06 -33.95 -4.11
CA PRO A 99 7.81 -32.93 -3.08
C PRO A 99 9.12 -32.28 -2.63
N ASP A 100 9.75 -31.50 -3.52
CA ASP A 100 10.96 -30.74 -3.20
C ASP A 100 10.64 -29.29 -2.77
N ALA A 101 11.63 -28.62 -2.17
CA ALA A 101 11.45 -27.25 -1.69
C ALA A 101 11.07 -26.26 -2.82
N ALA A 102 11.56 -26.45 -4.05
CA ALA A 102 11.30 -25.53 -5.15
C ALA A 102 9.85 -25.62 -5.65
N HIS A 103 9.31 -26.84 -5.79
CA HIS A 103 7.92 -27.07 -6.18
C HIS A 103 6.96 -26.61 -5.09
N LEU A 104 7.28 -26.85 -3.82
CA LEU A 104 6.48 -26.39 -2.68
C LEU A 104 6.40 -24.85 -2.63
N ILE A 105 7.51 -24.14 -2.83
CA ILE A 105 7.52 -22.67 -2.88
C ILE A 105 6.65 -22.16 -4.03
N LYS A 106 6.77 -22.74 -5.23
CA LYS A 106 5.95 -22.35 -6.38
C LYS A 106 4.45 -22.56 -6.12
N LEU A 107 4.07 -23.73 -5.58
CA LEU A 107 2.68 -24.02 -5.23
C LEU A 107 2.17 -23.05 -4.15
N ALA A 108 2.98 -22.77 -3.12
CA ALA A 108 2.63 -21.81 -2.08
C ALA A 108 2.37 -20.41 -2.63
N ASN A 109 3.18 -19.93 -3.58
CA ASN A 109 2.96 -18.64 -4.22
C ASN A 109 1.62 -18.57 -4.96
N VAL A 110 1.23 -19.65 -5.65
CA VAL A 110 -0.11 -19.74 -6.29
C VAL A 110 -1.22 -19.82 -5.25
N MET A 111 -1.05 -20.59 -4.17
CA MET A 111 -2.03 -20.67 -3.08
C MET A 111 -2.26 -19.30 -2.44
N ARG A 112 -1.19 -18.54 -2.22
CA ARG A 112 -1.25 -17.17 -1.71
C ARG A 112 -2.03 -16.24 -2.65
N GLN A 113 -1.76 -16.29 -3.96
CA GLN A 113 -2.48 -15.49 -4.97
C GLN A 113 -3.97 -15.85 -5.08
N LEU A 114 -4.33 -17.11 -4.78
CA LEU A 114 -5.71 -17.58 -4.67
C LEU A 114 -6.39 -17.23 -3.33
N GLY A 115 -5.74 -16.49 -2.44
CA GLY A 115 -6.26 -16.15 -1.11
C GLY A 115 -6.18 -17.29 -0.08
N ARG A 116 -5.54 -18.41 -0.42
CA ARG A 116 -5.37 -19.60 0.46
C ARG A 116 -4.07 -19.51 1.26
N ALA A 117 -3.86 -18.39 1.96
CA ALA A 117 -2.61 -18.07 2.65
C ALA A 117 -2.23 -19.10 3.74
N GLN A 118 -3.20 -19.68 4.46
CA GLN A 118 -2.91 -20.69 5.48
C GLN A 118 -2.32 -21.99 4.89
N GLU A 119 -2.78 -22.38 3.70
CA GLU A 119 -2.22 -23.53 3.00
C GLU A 119 -0.85 -23.23 2.42
N ALA A 120 -0.67 -22.03 1.86
CA ALA A 120 0.64 -21.55 1.41
C ALA A 120 1.67 -21.62 2.55
N LEU A 121 1.30 -21.18 3.76
CA LEU A 121 2.18 -21.25 4.93
C LEU A 121 2.55 -22.69 5.30
N SER A 122 1.61 -23.64 5.22
CA SER A 122 1.88 -25.06 5.47
C SER A 122 2.91 -25.63 4.48
N LEU A 123 2.76 -25.34 3.19
CA LEU A 123 3.71 -25.76 2.15
C LEU A 123 5.10 -25.16 2.37
N LEU A 124 5.16 -23.89 2.79
CA LEU A 124 6.42 -23.19 3.03
C LEU A 124 7.12 -23.66 4.31
N ARG A 125 6.38 -24.08 5.34
CA ARG A 125 6.94 -24.77 6.50
C ARG A 125 7.66 -26.05 6.07
N GLN A 126 7.03 -26.86 5.22
CA GLN A 126 7.65 -28.07 4.65
C GLN A 126 8.88 -27.73 3.81
N ALA A 127 8.78 -26.75 2.90
CA ALA A 127 9.89 -26.33 2.04
C ALA A 127 11.12 -25.88 2.85
N SER A 128 10.91 -25.09 3.90
CA SER A 128 11.98 -24.60 4.79
C SER A 128 12.63 -25.71 5.64
N GLN A 129 11.91 -26.81 5.91
CA GLN A 129 12.47 -27.99 6.59
C GLN A 129 13.25 -28.88 5.63
N LEU A 130 12.80 -29.01 4.37
CA LEU A 130 13.47 -29.82 3.35
C LEU A 130 14.80 -29.23 2.91
N LYS A 131 14.89 -27.91 2.81
CA LYS A 131 16.14 -27.19 2.49
C LYS A 131 16.35 -25.99 3.42
N PRO A 132 16.85 -26.22 4.66
CA PRO A 132 17.12 -25.15 5.62
C PRO A 132 18.14 -24.11 5.12
N GLU A 133 19.02 -24.48 4.22
CA GLU A 133 20.03 -23.64 3.56
C GLU A 133 19.47 -22.81 2.39
N LEU A 134 18.20 -22.97 2.04
CA LEU A 134 17.55 -22.18 0.99
C LEU A 134 16.90 -20.94 1.60
N ALA A 135 17.62 -19.81 1.61
CA ALA A 135 17.12 -18.53 2.14
C ALA A 135 15.77 -18.11 1.53
N ALA A 136 15.52 -18.41 0.25
CA ALA A 136 14.27 -18.12 -0.43
C ALA A 136 13.05 -18.85 0.18
N ALA A 137 13.23 -20.04 0.75
CA ALA A 137 12.17 -20.78 1.43
C ALA A 137 11.75 -20.07 2.72
N TRP A 138 12.73 -19.67 3.53
CA TRP A 138 12.51 -18.92 4.77
C TRP A 138 11.87 -17.55 4.50
N GLN A 139 12.37 -16.83 3.49
CA GLN A 139 11.78 -15.54 3.11
C GLN A 139 10.33 -15.68 2.63
N SER A 140 10.04 -16.65 1.76
CA SER A 140 8.66 -16.86 1.27
C SER A 140 7.72 -17.24 2.42
N ARG A 141 8.20 -18.07 3.37
CA ARG A 141 7.46 -18.40 4.60
C ARG A 141 7.13 -17.15 5.41
N ALA A 142 8.12 -16.28 5.60
CA ALA A 142 7.92 -15.05 6.34
C ALA A 142 6.96 -14.08 5.66
N GLU A 143 7.02 -13.97 4.34
CA GLU A 143 6.11 -13.12 3.56
C GLU A 143 4.65 -13.56 3.77
N VAL A 144 4.36 -14.86 3.67
CA VAL A 144 3.00 -15.36 3.94
C VAL A 144 2.61 -15.23 5.42
N ALA A 145 3.57 -15.39 6.35
CA ALA A 145 3.30 -15.18 7.78
C ALA A 145 2.95 -13.71 8.08
N LEU A 146 3.59 -12.75 7.40
CA LEU A 146 3.25 -11.33 7.49
C LEU A 146 1.84 -11.03 6.96
N ASP A 147 1.44 -11.62 5.83
CA ASP A 147 0.07 -11.45 5.31
C ASP A 147 -0.99 -11.95 6.30
N LEU A 148 -0.67 -13.01 7.04
CA LEU A 148 -1.51 -13.60 8.09
C LEU A 148 -1.33 -12.89 9.46
N GLN A 149 -0.51 -11.84 9.53
CA GLN A 149 -0.17 -11.11 10.76
C GLN A 149 0.44 -11.99 11.86
N LEU A 150 1.05 -13.11 11.49
CA LEU A 150 1.76 -14.02 12.39
C LEU A 150 3.20 -13.51 12.61
N TYR A 151 3.31 -12.34 13.26
CA TYR A 151 4.56 -11.59 13.32
C TYR A 151 5.73 -12.34 13.96
N SER A 152 5.48 -13.12 15.01
CA SER A 152 6.52 -13.93 15.67
C SER A 152 7.08 -15.02 14.74
N GLU A 153 6.22 -15.69 13.96
CA GLU A 153 6.69 -16.69 12.99
C GLU A 153 7.42 -16.04 11.81
N ALA A 154 6.97 -14.87 11.36
CA ALA A 154 7.66 -14.09 10.34
C ALA A 154 9.08 -13.71 10.80
N GLU A 155 9.23 -13.20 12.03
CA GLU A 155 10.53 -12.87 12.62
C GLU A 155 11.47 -14.08 12.64
N ASP A 156 11.01 -15.22 13.16
CA ASP A 156 11.81 -16.45 13.24
C ASP A 156 12.31 -16.89 11.85
N ALA A 157 11.44 -16.85 10.86
CA ALA A 157 11.77 -17.21 9.49
C ALA A 157 12.76 -16.22 8.86
N LEU A 158 12.60 -14.91 9.10
CA LEU A 158 13.48 -13.88 8.54
C LEU A 158 14.86 -13.90 9.17
N ARG A 159 14.96 -14.12 10.48
CA ARG A 159 16.25 -14.30 11.16
C ARG A 159 17.01 -15.51 10.60
N LYS A 160 16.31 -16.61 10.28
CA LYS A 160 16.92 -17.76 9.58
C LYS A 160 17.32 -17.45 8.14
N ALA A 161 16.48 -16.72 7.39
CA ALA A 161 16.82 -16.28 6.05
C ALA A 161 18.10 -15.43 6.03
N LEU A 162 18.24 -14.51 7.00
CA LEU A 162 19.39 -13.62 7.16
C LEU A 162 20.63 -14.32 7.70
N LEU A 163 20.48 -15.40 8.48
CA LEU A 163 21.58 -16.26 8.90
C LEU A 163 22.21 -16.97 7.70
N VAL A 164 21.38 -17.45 6.76
CA VAL A 164 21.82 -18.13 5.54
C VAL A 164 22.37 -17.14 4.51
N ALA A 165 21.71 -15.99 4.34
CA ALA A 165 22.08 -14.97 3.37
C ALA A 165 21.93 -13.56 3.99
N PRO A 166 23.02 -13.00 4.54
CA PRO A 166 22.99 -11.70 5.24
C PRO A 166 22.72 -10.48 4.35
N GLU A 167 23.01 -10.58 3.05
CA GLU A 167 22.83 -9.51 2.06
C GLU A 167 21.48 -9.60 1.35
N ARG A 168 20.42 -9.34 2.11
CA ARG A 168 19.03 -9.38 1.62
C ARG A 168 18.23 -8.18 2.17
N PRO A 169 18.25 -7.03 1.49
CA PRO A 169 17.54 -5.84 1.96
C PRO A 169 16.04 -6.10 2.13
N ALA A 170 15.42 -6.85 1.21
CA ALA A 170 14.01 -7.23 1.31
C ALA A 170 13.70 -8.03 2.60
N SER A 171 14.57 -8.95 3.02
CA SER A 171 14.38 -9.73 4.25
C SER A 171 14.56 -8.86 5.50
N ARG A 172 15.48 -7.89 5.49
CA ARG A 172 15.61 -6.92 6.59
C ARG A 172 14.40 -6.00 6.69
N TYR A 173 13.92 -5.49 5.57
CA TYR A 173 12.71 -4.69 5.51
C TYR A 173 11.50 -5.46 6.08
N GLN A 174 11.29 -6.71 5.64
CA GLN A 174 10.24 -7.58 6.17
C GLN A 174 10.42 -7.86 7.68
N LEU A 175 11.66 -7.93 8.17
CA LEU A 175 11.92 -8.14 9.60
C LEU A 175 11.56 -6.89 10.40
N GLY A 176 11.85 -5.71 9.86
CA GLY A 176 11.37 -4.44 10.40
C GLY A 176 9.84 -4.41 10.51
N LEU A 177 9.12 -4.83 9.47
CA LEU A 177 7.65 -4.92 9.50
C LEU A 177 7.14 -5.91 10.58
N ALA A 178 7.77 -7.09 10.70
CA ALA A 178 7.41 -8.08 11.72
C ALA A 178 7.64 -7.55 13.15
N LEU A 179 8.73 -6.82 13.37
CA LEU A 179 9.05 -6.21 14.67
C LEU A 179 8.10 -5.06 15.00
N GLN A 180 7.75 -4.25 14.01
CA GLN A 180 6.77 -3.17 14.16
C GLN A 180 5.37 -3.72 14.51
N GLY A 181 4.94 -4.83 13.88
CA GLY A 181 3.69 -5.52 14.23
C GLY A 181 3.67 -6.08 15.66
N GLN A 182 4.86 -6.26 16.27
CA GLN A 182 5.04 -6.66 17.68
C GLN A 182 5.30 -5.46 18.61
N ASP A 183 5.16 -4.22 18.12
CA ASP A 183 5.46 -2.97 18.84
C ASP A 183 6.92 -2.85 19.32
N ARG A 184 7.85 -3.60 18.72
CA ARG A 184 9.30 -3.52 18.96
C ARG A 184 9.95 -2.49 18.03
N LEU A 185 9.55 -1.23 18.21
CA LEU A 185 9.80 -0.14 17.27
C LEU A 185 11.30 0.20 17.11
N GLU A 186 12.09 0.13 18.18
CA GLU A 186 13.53 0.41 18.13
C GLU A 186 14.27 -0.60 17.24
N GLU A 187 14.00 -1.89 17.43
CA GLU A 187 14.60 -2.94 16.61
C GLU A 187 14.09 -2.88 15.17
N ALA A 188 12.81 -2.54 14.97
CA ALA A 188 12.25 -2.35 13.63
C ALA A 188 12.98 -1.23 12.88
N CYS A 189 13.21 -0.10 13.54
CA CYS A 189 13.98 1.03 13.01
C CYS A 189 15.38 0.60 12.56
N ASP A 190 16.09 -0.17 13.38
CA ASP A 190 17.43 -0.65 13.05
C ASP A 190 17.43 -1.57 11.82
N GLN A 191 16.40 -2.40 11.65
CA GLN A 191 16.28 -3.25 10.46
C GLN A 191 15.98 -2.45 9.19
N PHE A 192 15.16 -1.39 9.28
CA PHE A 192 14.93 -0.49 8.15
C PHE A 192 16.20 0.28 7.75
N ASP A 193 16.96 0.77 8.72
CA ASP A 193 18.27 1.39 8.48
C ASP A 193 19.22 0.42 7.77
N LEU A 194 19.30 -0.83 8.25
CA LEU A 194 20.13 -1.87 7.66
C LEU A 194 19.68 -2.29 6.25
N ALA A 195 18.37 -2.26 5.96
CA ALA A 195 17.84 -2.52 4.64
C ALA A 195 18.20 -1.37 3.68
N TYR A 196 17.99 -0.13 4.09
CA TYR A 196 18.32 1.06 3.30
C TYR A 196 19.83 1.23 3.09
N ALA A 197 20.65 0.83 4.05
CA ALA A 197 22.11 0.85 3.91
C ALA A 197 22.61 -0.16 2.86
N GLN A 198 21.92 -1.30 2.69
CA GLN A 198 22.24 -2.31 1.66
C GLN A 198 21.74 -1.92 0.28
N ASP A 199 20.60 -1.23 0.20
CA ASP A 199 20.05 -0.74 -1.06
C ASP A 199 19.50 0.68 -0.87
N ARG A 200 20.23 1.66 -1.42
CA ARG A 200 19.87 3.09 -1.36
C ARG A 200 18.66 3.46 -2.20
N HIS A 201 18.13 2.53 -3.00
CA HIS A 201 16.87 2.68 -3.73
C HIS A 201 15.71 1.93 -3.03
N HIS A 202 15.91 1.40 -1.81
CA HIS A 202 14.85 0.77 -1.04
C HIS A 202 13.98 1.81 -0.31
N TYR A 203 13.19 2.57 -1.07
CA TYR A 203 12.44 3.72 -0.55
C TYR A 203 11.42 3.40 0.54
N GLY A 204 10.84 2.19 0.56
CA GLY A 204 9.99 1.76 1.67
C GLY A 204 10.75 1.65 3.00
N ALA A 205 12.04 1.28 2.96
CA ALA A 205 12.87 1.21 4.16
C ALA A 205 13.29 2.61 4.60
N LEU A 206 13.62 3.50 3.66
CA LEU A 206 13.88 4.92 3.92
C LEU A 206 12.69 5.58 4.65
N ALA A 207 11.48 5.41 4.10
CA ALA A 207 10.26 5.96 4.66
C ALA A 207 9.97 5.44 6.09
N ASN A 208 10.02 4.13 6.29
CA ASN A 208 9.72 3.55 7.60
C ASN A 208 10.81 3.88 8.64
N ALA A 209 12.08 3.90 8.24
CA ALA A 209 13.17 4.35 9.11
C ALA A 209 12.94 5.80 9.57
N LEU A 210 12.60 6.71 8.63
CA LEU A 210 12.32 8.10 8.94
C LEU A 210 11.14 8.24 9.92
N GLN A 211 10.03 7.56 9.64
CA GLN A 211 8.83 7.61 10.48
C GLN A 211 9.11 7.11 11.91
N LEU A 212 9.77 5.96 12.06
CA LEU A 212 10.09 5.42 13.37
C LEU A 212 11.11 6.27 14.12
N ARG A 213 12.10 6.85 13.42
CA ARG A 213 13.07 7.78 14.01
C ARG A 213 12.39 8.98 14.64
N LEU A 214 11.43 9.58 13.94
CA LEU A 214 10.65 10.70 14.47
C LEU A 214 9.80 10.28 15.67
N ARG A 215 9.07 9.16 15.56
CA ARG A 215 8.21 8.64 16.64
C ARG A 215 9.00 8.28 17.90
N LEU A 216 10.21 7.74 17.73
CA LEU A 216 11.13 7.37 18.81
C LEU A 216 12.00 8.53 19.29
N SER A 217 11.92 9.69 18.64
CA SER A 217 12.82 10.83 18.87
C SER A 217 14.31 10.46 18.71
N ARG A 218 14.60 9.53 17.78
CA ARG A 218 15.95 9.11 17.36
C ARG A 218 16.42 9.97 16.19
N TRP A 219 17.15 11.04 16.49
CA TRP A 219 17.54 12.03 15.49
C TRP A 219 18.88 11.73 14.79
N ASP A 220 19.56 10.64 15.13
CA ASP A 220 20.80 10.23 14.47
C ASP A 220 20.56 10.03 12.96
N GLY A 221 21.37 10.65 12.10
CA GLY A 221 21.24 10.51 10.64
C GLY A 221 19.93 11.06 10.03
N LEU A 222 19.03 11.68 10.82
CA LEU A 222 17.71 12.13 10.37
C LEU A 222 17.79 13.08 9.17
N GLY A 223 18.70 14.06 9.21
CA GLY A 223 18.90 15.00 8.11
C GLY A 223 19.35 14.34 6.80
N SER A 224 20.15 13.26 6.87
CA SER A 224 20.56 12.52 5.67
C SER A 224 19.39 11.73 5.06
N LEU A 225 18.52 11.15 5.88
CA LEU A 225 17.33 10.44 5.40
C LEU A 225 16.32 11.42 4.80
N LEU A 226 16.11 12.58 5.45
CA LEU A 226 15.28 13.64 4.90
C LEU A 226 15.82 14.14 3.56
N GLY A 227 17.13 14.38 3.44
CA GLY A 227 17.75 14.75 2.16
C GLY A 227 17.52 13.72 1.07
N ALA A 228 17.75 12.43 1.36
CA ALA A 228 17.50 11.36 0.39
C ALA A 228 16.03 11.23 -0.02
N LEU A 229 15.09 11.47 0.89
CA LEU A 229 13.67 11.49 0.58
C LEU A 229 13.32 12.66 -0.35
N ARG A 230 13.86 13.86 -0.09
CA ARG A 230 13.66 15.04 -0.95
C ARG A 230 14.19 14.79 -2.37
N ASP A 231 15.37 14.20 -2.49
CA ASP A 231 15.95 13.83 -3.78
C ASP A 231 15.06 12.81 -4.51
N ALA A 232 14.53 11.81 -3.80
CA ALA A 232 13.64 10.81 -4.36
C ALA A 232 12.32 11.41 -4.87
N ILE A 233 11.70 12.32 -4.11
CA ILE A 233 10.49 13.04 -4.54
C ILE A 233 10.82 13.90 -5.76
N SER A 234 11.91 14.67 -5.70
CA SER A 234 12.32 15.59 -6.76
C SER A 234 12.60 14.87 -8.09
N THR A 235 13.10 13.63 -8.03
CA THR A 235 13.40 12.79 -9.21
C THR A 235 12.21 11.98 -9.71
N GLY A 236 11.04 12.07 -9.07
CA GLY A 236 9.83 11.42 -9.54
C GLY A 236 9.72 9.94 -9.18
N ILE A 237 10.37 9.51 -8.09
CA ILE A 237 10.30 8.13 -7.62
C ILE A 237 8.87 7.83 -7.12
N PRO A 238 8.16 6.86 -7.72
CA PRO A 238 6.79 6.55 -7.32
C PRO A 238 6.73 5.83 -5.97
N GLY A 239 5.58 5.98 -5.29
CA GLY A 239 5.20 5.24 -4.10
C GLY A 239 5.79 5.76 -2.78
N LEU A 240 6.34 6.98 -2.79
CA LEU A 240 6.82 7.64 -1.58
C LEU A 240 5.64 8.14 -0.74
N PRO A 241 5.72 8.10 0.61
CA PRO A 241 4.64 8.61 1.44
C PRO A 241 4.52 10.13 1.31
N VAL A 242 3.27 10.60 1.21
CA VAL A 242 2.95 12.04 1.12
C VAL A 242 2.87 12.69 2.51
N ASP A 243 2.51 11.91 3.53
CA ASP A 243 2.28 12.36 4.90
C ASP A 243 3.45 11.93 5.82
N LEU A 244 4.62 12.54 5.63
CA LEU A 244 5.78 12.33 6.52
C LEU A 244 6.02 13.57 7.37
N PRO A 245 5.93 13.46 8.71
CA PRO A 245 6.29 14.56 9.60
C PRO A 245 7.72 15.03 9.31
N GLY A 246 7.91 16.33 9.07
CA GLY A 246 9.18 16.94 8.68
C GLY A 246 9.30 17.31 7.20
N LEU A 247 8.50 16.74 6.29
CA LEU A 247 8.38 17.22 4.90
C LEU A 247 7.51 18.49 4.85
N ASP A 248 6.43 18.49 5.64
CA ASP A 248 5.48 19.58 5.86
C ASP A 248 6.12 20.86 6.42
N ARG A 249 7.21 20.73 7.17
CA ARG A 249 7.88 21.88 7.81
C ARG A 249 8.74 22.70 6.85
N ASP A 250 9.36 22.05 5.86
CA ASP A 250 10.52 22.62 5.18
C ASP A 250 10.27 22.95 3.70
N ASP A 251 9.29 22.32 3.03
CA ASP A 251 9.00 22.58 1.61
C ASP A 251 7.57 22.16 1.19
N PRO A 252 6.59 23.08 1.21
CA PRO A 252 5.22 22.79 0.75
C PRO A 252 5.16 22.41 -0.74
N GLY A 253 6.14 22.83 -1.55
CA GLY A 253 6.24 22.42 -2.95
C GLY A 253 6.55 20.93 -3.10
N LEU A 254 7.47 20.40 -2.28
CA LEU A 254 7.75 18.97 -2.26
C LEU A 254 6.56 18.13 -1.76
N GLN A 255 5.81 18.64 -0.77
CA GLN A 255 4.58 17.96 -0.32
C GLN A 255 3.57 17.84 -1.46
N ARG A 256 3.32 18.94 -2.19
CA ARG A 256 2.45 18.91 -3.38
C ARG A 256 2.96 17.95 -4.44
N GLN A 257 4.26 17.96 -4.74
CA GLN A 257 4.86 17.08 -5.74
C GLN A 257 4.71 15.59 -5.36
N ALA A 258 4.90 15.25 -4.08
CA ALA A 258 4.66 13.89 -3.59
C ALA A 258 3.18 13.49 -3.76
N GLY A 259 2.26 14.39 -3.42
CA GLY A 259 0.81 14.21 -3.62
C GLY A 259 0.43 13.97 -5.08
N GLU A 260 0.98 14.77 -6.01
CA GLU A 260 0.76 14.63 -7.46
C GLU A 260 1.26 13.28 -7.99
N GLN A 261 2.44 12.84 -7.57
CA GLN A 261 3.01 11.55 -7.97
C GLN A 261 2.19 10.36 -7.45
N GLN A 262 1.72 10.44 -6.21
CA GLN A 262 0.85 9.43 -5.62
C GLN A 262 -0.51 9.40 -6.33
N ALA A 263 -1.06 10.58 -6.64
CA ALA A 263 -2.30 10.70 -7.37
C ALA A 263 -2.23 10.11 -8.78
N GLU A 264 -1.13 10.34 -9.50
CA GLU A 264 -0.92 9.80 -10.84
C GLU A 264 -0.86 8.26 -10.83
N GLN A 265 -0.13 7.67 -9.88
CA GLN A 265 -0.06 6.21 -9.74
C GLN A 265 -1.43 5.60 -9.47
N LEU A 266 -2.21 6.22 -8.58
CA LEU A 266 -3.56 5.77 -8.25
C LEU A 266 -4.47 5.81 -9.48
N LEU A 267 -4.41 6.88 -10.28
CA LEU A 267 -5.17 6.99 -11.52
C LEU A 267 -4.74 5.95 -12.57
N ARG A 268 -3.45 5.64 -12.67
CA ARG A 268 -2.96 4.57 -13.56
C ARG A 268 -3.54 3.21 -13.15
N ALA A 269 -3.56 2.91 -11.85
CA ALA A 269 -4.16 1.68 -11.33
C ALA A 269 -5.67 1.62 -11.61
N LEU A 270 -6.40 2.71 -11.30
CA LEU A 270 -7.85 2.78 -11.55
C LEU A 270 -8.21 2.68 -13.03
N ARG A 271 -7.43 3.27 -13.96
CA ARG A 271 -7.66 3.12 -15.41
C ARG A 271 -7.49 1.69 -15.90
N ARG A 272 -6.61 0.92 -15.27
CA ARG A 272 -6.41 -0.51 -15.59
C ARG A 272 -7.57 -1.33 -15.06
N ASP A 273 -8.00 -1.07 -13.83
CA ASP A 273 -8.99 -1.88 -13.13
C ASP A 273 -10.44 -1.50 -13.56
N TYR A 274 -10.65 -0.24 -13.99
CA TYR A 274 -11.93 0.34 -14.42
C TYR A 274 -11.75 1.23 -15.67
N PRO A 275 -11.53 0.64 -16.86
CA PRO A 275 -11.21 1.38 -18.08
C PRO A 275 -12.34 2.31 -18.54
N ASP A 276 -13.60 1.95 -18.27
CA ASP A 276 -14.78 2.73 -18.65
C ASP A 276 -15.12 3.83 -17.62
N GLY A 277 -14.44 3.85 -16.47
CA GLY A 277 -14.74 4.74 -15.35
C GLY A 277 -16.11 4.49 -14.72
N ILE A 278 -16.67 5.53 -14.09
CA ILE A 278 -18.04 5.53 -13.55
C ILE A 278 -18.79 6.77 -14.04
N ALA A 279 -20.14 6.72 -14.00
CA ALA A 279 -20.98 7.87 -14.33
C ALA A 279 -20.67 9.03 -13.39
N ARG A 280 -20.39 10.21 -13.94
CA ARG A 280 -20.02 11.40 -13.15
C ARG A 280 -21.23 12.33 -13.03
N PRO A 281 -21.50 12.87 -11.83
CA PRO A 281 -22.53 13.87 -11.65
C PRO A 281 -22.21 15.18 -12.38
N SER A 282 -23.24 15.98 -12.62
CA SER A 282 -23.09 17.35 -13.15
C SER A 282 -22.25 18.20 -12.20
N ARG A 283 -21.41 19.10 -12.75
CA ARG A 283 -20.63 20.07 -11.95
C ARG A 283 -21.44 21.28 -11.48
N THR A 284 -22.74 21.34 -11.77
CA THR A 284 -23.61 22.45 -11.37
C THR A 284 -24.25 22.11 -10.02
N LEU A 285 -24.07 22.98 -9.03
CA LEU A 285 -24.67 22.79 -7.71
C LEU A 285 -26.14 23.28 -7.68
N PRO A 286 -27.05 22.56 -7.01
CA PRO A 286 -28.39 23.07 -6.71
C PRO A 286 -28.35 24.15 -5.62
N GLU A 287 -29.47 24.86 -5.41
CA GLU A 287 -29.58 25.88 -4.33
C GLU A 287 -29.31 25.30 -2.94
N GLN A 288 -29.67 24.03 -2.71
CA GLN A 288 -29.40 23.29 -1.48
C GLN A 288 -28.60 22.02 -1.82
N PRO A 289 -27.26 22.09 -1.82
CA PRO A 289 -26.42 20.95 -2.15
C PRO A 289 -26.46 19.88 -1.06
N ARG A 290 -26.52 18.62 -1.47
CA ARG A 290 -26.39 17.48 -0.57
C ARG A 290 -24.92 17.26 -0.23
N VAL A 291 -24.61 17.38 1.06
CA VAL A 291 -23.23 17.29 1.57
C VAL A 291 -22.98 15.92 2.19
N ALA A 292 -21.86 15.30 1.82
CA ALA A 292 -21.31 14.12 2.47
C ALA A 292 -19.97 14.42 3.12
N LEU A 293 -19.77 13.95 4.34
CA LEU A 293 -18.49 13.97 5.04
C LEU A 293 -17.94 12.54 5.09
N LEU A 294 -16.78 12.33 4.46
CA LEU A 294 -16.02 11.10 4.55
C LEU A 294 -15.06 11.18 5.74
N TRP A 295 -15.49 10.58 6.85
CA TRP A 295 -14.80 10.60 8.12
C TRP A 295 -14.17 9.25 8.43
N ILE A 296 -13.03 8.97 7.81
CA ILE A 296 -12.35 7.67 7.93
C ILE A 296 -10.84 7.82 8.07
N GLY A 297 -10.20 6.78 8.60
CA GLY A 297 -8.76 6.73 8.70
C GLY A 297 -8.16 7.52 9.87
N GLN A 298 -6.84 7.51 9.93
CA GLN A 298 -6.08 7.95 11.10
C GLN A 298 -6.30 9.44 11.42
N ALA A 299 -6.18 10.32 10.43
CA ALA A 299 -6.28 11.75 10.66
C ALA A 299 -7.67 12.15 11.12
N ALA A 300 -8.69 11.56 10.50
CA ALA A 300 -10.06 11.86 10.84
C ALA A 300 -10.37 11.48 12.30
N ARG A 301 -9.83 10.35 12.81
CA ARG A 301 -9.91 9.98 14.24
C ARG A 301 -9.17 10.95 15.17
N ALA A 302 -8.11 11.62 14.70
CA ALA A 302 -7.40 12.63 15.49
C ALA A 302 -8.29 13.86 15.79
N PHE A 303 -9.22 14.19 14.90
CA PHE A 303 -10.16 15.31 15.04
C PHE A 303 -11.56 14.92 15.51
N ARG A 304 -11.73 13.70 16.07
CA ARG A 304 -13.01 13.15 16.54
C ARG A 304 -13.85 14.06 17.42
N ARG A 305 -13.24 14.71 18.41
CA ARG A 305 -13.99 15.58 19.33
C ARG A 305 -14.44 16.86 18.64
N GLN A 306 -13.55 17.45 17.86
CA GLN A 306 -13.76 18.70 17.15
C GLN A 306 -14.91 18.57 16.15
N LEU A 307 -14.89 17.53 15.33
CA LEU A 307 -15.93 17.27 14.33
C LEU A 307 -17.25 16.85 14.96
N ALA A 308 -17.24 16.02 16.02
CA ALA A 308 -18.46 15.65 16.75
C ALA A 308 -19.11 16.90 17.37
N GLY A 309 -18.30 17.77 17.99
CA GLY A 309 -18.76 19.04 18.55
C GLY A 309 -19.34 19.98 17.49
N LEU A 310 -18.78 20.02 16.28
CA LEU A 310 -19.36 20.77 15.16
C LEU A 310 -20.72 20.19 14.75
N LEU A 311 -20.78 18.90 14.45
CA LEU A 311 -22.00 18.24 13.97
C LEU A 311 -23.12 18.29 15.01
N ALA A 312 -22.79 18.35 16.31
CA ALA A 312 -23.75 18.57 17.40
C ALA A 312 -24.36 19.98 17.41
N GLN A 313 -23.67 20.97 16.83
CA GLN A 313 -24.10 22.38 16.79
C GLN A 313 -24.69 22.80 15.44
N LEU A 314 -24.57 21.97 14.40
CA LEU A 314 -25.16 22.26 13.10
C LEU A 314 -26.68 22.12 13.15
N ASP A 315 -27.38 23.06 12.51
CA ASP A 315 -28.83 23.01 12.35
C ASP A 315 -29.21 21.80 11.48
N PRO A 316 -29.99 20.84 12.00
CA PRO A 316 -30.39 19.63 11.28
C PRO A 316 -31.17 19.92 10.00
N VAL A 317 -31.95 21.01 9.99
CA VAL A 317 -32.81 21.40 8.85
C VAL A 317 -31.97 22.01 7.72
N GLN A 318 -30.88 22.70 8.06
CA GLN A 318 -30.00 23.34 7.07
C GLN A 318 -28.85 22.43 6.63
N ALA A 319 -28.37 21.55 7.50
CA ALA A 319 -27.26 20.65 7.21
C ALA A 319 -27.74 19.32 6.61
N GLY A 320 -28.35 18.44 7.42
CA GLY A 320 -28.79 17.12 6.98
C GLY A 320 -27.67 16.28 6.33
N TRP A 321 -26.42 16.40 6.81
CA TRP A 321 -25.25 15.82 6.14
C TRP A 321 -25.27 14.29 6.18
N LEU A 322 -24.74 13.67 5.11
CA LEU A 322 -24.47 12.24 5.08
C LEU A 322 -23.08 11.99 5.68
N LEU A 323 -23.01 11.20 6.74
CA LEU A 323 -21.75 10.88 7.39
C LEU A 323 -21.32 9.45 7.07
N TYR A 324 -20.09 9.29 6.57
CA TYR A 324 -19.48 7.98 6.30
C TYR A 324 -18.31 7.77 7.25
N THR A 325 -18.32 6.63 7.95
CA THR A 325 -17.32 6.26 8.97
C THR A 325 -16.85 4.83 8.80
N ASP A 326 -15.67 4.49 9.31
CA ASP A 326 -15.23 3.10 9.51
C ASP A 326 -15.52 2.65 10.95
N GLN A 327 -15.35 1.35 11.24
CA GLN A 327 -15.64 0.76 12.54
C GLN A 327 -14.81 1.41 13.66
N ALA A 328 -13.55 1.74 13.37
CA ALA A 328 -12.65 2.38 14.32
C ALA A 328 -13.15 3.78 14.73
N THR A 329 -13.70 4.53 13.79
CA THR A 329 -14.26 5.87 14.01
C THR A 329 -15.68 5.81 14.56
N ALA A 330 -16.51 4.89 14.06
CA ALA A 330 -17.91 4.70 14.44
C ALA A 330 -18.06 4.23 15.90
N ALA A 331 -17.19 3.33 16.38
CA ALA A 331 -17.19 2.82 17.75
C ALA A 331 -17.21 3.94 18.80
N GLU A 332 -16.55 5.06 18.51
CA GLU A 332 -16.45 6.21 19.41
C GLU A 332 -17.60 7.23 19.23
N LEU A 333 -18.38 7.13 18.15
CA LEU A 333 -19.49 8.02 17.81
C LEU A 333 -20.88 7.40 18.03
N LEU A 334 -20.95 6.11 18.34
CA LEU A 334 -22.19 5.32 18.43
C LEU A 334 -23.25 5.90 19.37
N ASN A 335 -22.82 6.66 20.39
CA ASN A 335 -23.71 7.28 21.37
C ASN A 335 -23.78 8.82 21.26
N ALA A 336 -23.13 9.42 20.27
CA ALA A 336 -23.12 10.88 20.11
C ALA A 336 -24.41 11.36 19.44
N ASP A 337 -25.06 12.35 20.05
CA ASP A 337 -26.14 13.11 19.43
C ASP A 337 -25.55 14.10 18.42
N LEU A 338 -25.80 13.87 17.13
CA LEU A 338 -25.26 14.67 16.03
C LEU A 338 -26.43 15.12 15.14
N PRO A 339 -27.25 16.10 15.58
CA PRO A 339 -28.36 16.64 14.80
C PRO A 339 -27.96 17.11 13.40
N GLY A 340 -26.73 17.61 13.20
CA GLY A 340 -26.22 17.98 11.88
C GLY A 340 -26.14 16.84 10.86
N CYS A 341 -26.24 15.58 11.30
CA CYS A 341 -26.20 14.41 10.43
C CYS A 341 -27.63 13.90 10.13
N GLY A 342 -28.01 13.91 8.86
CA GLY A 342 -29.28 13.32 8.40
C GLY A 342 -29.22 11.79 8.30
N ALA A 343 -28.04 11.23 8.00
CA ALA A 343 -27.81 9.79 7.96
C ALA A 343 -26.35 9.44 8.26
N ARG A 344 -26.10 8.22 8.74
CA ARG A 344 -24.76 7.69 9.05
C ARG A 344 -24.56 6.33 8.37
N PHE A 345 -23.36 6.08 7.84
CA PHE A 345 -23.01 4.86 7.15
C PHE A 345 -21.68 4.30 7.68
N ASP A 346 -21.71 3.07 8.18
CA ASP A 346 -20.50 2.29 8.44
C ASP A 346 -20.06 1.61 7.15
N ILE A 347 -18.90 2.03 6.64
CA ILE A 347 -18.33 1.55 5.38
C ILE A 347 -17.18 0.55 5.59
N THR A 348 -17.08 -0.05 6.78
CA THR A 348 -16.08 -1.07 7.07
C THR A 348 -16.18 -2.23 6.09
N GLY A 349 -15.06 -2.55 5.46
CA GLY A 349 -14.97 -3.61 4.45
C GLY A 349 -15.57 -3.25 3.09
N TRP A 350 -16.00 -1.99 2.87
CA TRP A 350 -16.38 -1.55 1.54
C TRP A 350 -15.13 -1.27 0.71
N ASP A 351 -15.17 -1.65 -0.56
CA ASP A 351 -14.16 -1.23 -1.52
C ASP A 351 -14.46 0.19 -2.06
N HIS A 352 -13.47 0.74 -2.76
CA HIS A 352 -13.54 2.10 -3.31
C HIS A 352 -14.66 2.28 -4.35
N HIS A 353 -15.01 1.22 -5.09
CA HIS A 353 -16.02 1.27 -6.14
C HIS A 353 -17.43 1.30 -5.55
N ARG A 354 -17.69 0.44 -4.56
CA ARG A 354 -18.94 0.44 -3.79
C ARG A 354 -19.20 1.81 -3.14
N LEU A 355 -18.19 2.41 -2.51
CA LEU A 355 -18.33 3.74 -1.92
C LEU A 355 -18.67 4.79 -2.99
N ALA A 356 -17.97 4.78 -4.13
CA ALA A 356 -18.21 5.75 -5.20
C ALA A 356 -19.63 5.64 -5.78
N HIS A 357 -20.14 4.43 -6.04
CA HIS A 357 -21.53 4.22 -6.49
C HIS A 357 -22.55 4.65 -5.44
N GLN A 358 -22.33 4.32 -4.16
CA GLN A 358 -23.23 4.75 -3.09
C GLN A 358 -23.38 6.28 -3.04
N LEU A 359 -22.27 7.02 -3.18
CA LEU A 359 -22.25 8.48 -3.19
C LEU A 359 -23.01 9.05 -4.40
N ILE A 360 -22.88 8.43 -5.57
CA ILE A 360 -23.61 8.82 -6.80
C ILE A 360 -25.10 8.53 -6.67
N ASP A 361 -25.48 7.33 -6.23
CA ASP A 361 -26.87 6.91 -6.08
C ASP A 361 -27.62 7.79 -5.08
N GLN A 362 -26.90 8.29 -4.07
CA GLN A 362 -27.44 9.24 -3.10
C GLN A 362 -27.44 10.69 -3.60
N GLY A 363 -26.93 10.96 -4.80
CA GLY A 363 -26.90 12.31 -5.39
C GLY A 363 -26.11 13.29 -4.53
N VAL A 364 -24.92 12.89 -4.07
CA VAL A 364 -24.03 13.78 -3.31
C VAL A 364 -23.46 14.86 -4.23
N ASP A 365 -23.69 16.12 -3.87
CA ASP A 365 -23.20 17.29 -4.61
C ASP A 365 -21.82 17.71 -4.10
N LEU A 366 -21.64 17.76 -2.78
CA LEU A 366 -20.41 18.17 -2.11
C LEU A 366 -19.87 17.02 -1.26
N LEU A 367 -18.68 16.54 -1.59
CA LEU A 367 -17.98 15.53 -0.81
C LEU A 367 -16.79 16.14 -0.08
N ILE A 368 -16.77 16.03 1.25
CA ILE A 368 -15.67 16.51 2.09
C ILE A 368 -14.83 15.30 2.53
N ASP A 369 -13.55 15.30 2.19
CA ASP A 369 -12.54 14.33 2.60
C ASP A 369 -11.81 14.80 3.86
N ALA A 370 -11.95 14.04 4.94
CA ALA A 370 -11.21 14.23 6.18
C ALA A 370 -10.05 13.24 6.36
N GLY A 371 -9.74 12.42 5.35
CA GLY A 371 -8.69 11.40 5.38
C GLY A 371 -7.41 11.81 4.64
N GLY A 372 -7.51 12.37 3.43
CA GLY A 372 -6.35 12.77 2.63
C GLY A 372 -5.42 11.59 2.29
N TRP A 373 -4.12 11.76 2.47
CA TRP A 373 -3.10 10.71 2.24
C TRP A 373 -2.73 9.92 3.50
N THR A 374 -3.58 9.93 4.52
CA THR A 374 -3.32 9.23 5.77
C THR A 374 -3.77 7.77 5.74
N GLU A 375 -3.27 6.97 6.69
CA GLU A 375 -3.61 5.55 6.78
C GLU A 375 -5.13 5.34 6.92
N GLY A 376 -5.68 4.45 6.09
CA GLY A 376 -7.12 4.12 6.06
C GLY A 376 -7.98 5.06 5.22
N ALA A 377 -7.41 6.09 4.58
CA ALA A 377 -8.14 6.93 3.65
C ALA A 377 -8.55 6.16 2.36
N LEU A 378 -9.69 6.54 1.77
CA LEU A 378 -10.23 5.92 0.56
C LEU A 378 -10.09 6.83 -0.67
N SER A 379 -8.90 7.40 -0.88
CA SER A 379 -8.61 8.36 -1.97
C SER A 379 -8.96 7.82 -3.37
N ALA A 380 -8.92 6.49 -3.56
CA ALA A 380 -9.34 5.87 -4.82
C ALA A 380 -10.84 6.07 -5.12
N ALA A 381 -11.70 6.11 -4.10
CA ALA A 381 -13.13 6.38 -4.30
C ALA A 381 -13.33 7.82 -4.78
N LEU A 382 -12.57 8.78 -4.22
CA LEU A 382 -12.61 10.19 -4.64
C LEU A 382 -12.03 10.40 -6.04
N ALA A 383 -11.01 9.62 -6.42
CA ALA A 383 -10.44 9.67 -7.76
C ALA A 383 -11.44 9.25 -8.86
N LEU A 384 -12.45 8.44 -8.51
CA LEU A 384 -13.56 8.10 -9.40
C LEU A 384 -14.56 9.25 -9.58
N ARG A 385 -14.43 10.35 -8.82
CA ARG A 385 -15.23 11.58 -8.90
C ARG A 385 -16.74 11.37 -8.68
N PRO A 386 -17.17 10.76 -7.56
CA PRO A 386 -18.59 10.49 -7.29
C PRO A 386 -19.43 11.72 -6.93
N ALA A 387 -18.83 12.89 -6.69
CA ALA A 387 -19.55 14.12 -6.36
C ALA A 387 -19.19 15.28 -7.32
N ALA A 388 -20.06 16.28 -7.40
CA ALA A 388 -19.89 17.45 -8.28
C ALA A 388 -18.61 18.22 -7.90
N LEU A 389 -18.48 18.55 -6.61
CA LEU A 389 -17.26 19.09 -6.02
C LEU A 389 -16.76 18.22 -4.87
N GLN A 390 -15.44 18.13 -4.77
CA GLN A 390 -14.76 17.41 -3.70
C GLN A 390 -13.78 18.33 -2.98
N LEU A 391 -13.81 18.30 -1.66
CA LEU A 391 -13.09 19.22 -0.81
C LEU A 391 -12.21 18.45 0.17
N ALA A 392 -10.99 18.89 0.41
CA ALA A 392 -10.15 18.39 1.50
C ALA A 392 -10.32 19.29 2.73
N TRP A 393 -10.38 18.69 3.92
CA TRP A 393 -10.46 19.43 5.18
C TRP A 393 -9.96 18.61 6.39
N LEU A 394 -9.20 19.24 7.29
CA LEU A 394 -8.63 18.71 8.54
C LEU A 394 -7.60 17.58 8.41
N GLY A 395 -7.90 16.56 7.60
CA GLY A 395 -7.18 15.29 7.63
C GLY A 395 -5.70 15.39 7.28
N HIS A 396 -5.38 16.11 6.21
CA HIS A 396 -4.01 16.22 5.71
C HIS A 396 -3.55 17.67 5.76
N GLY A 397 -2.40 17.90 6.41
CA GLY A 397 -1.84 19.22 6.65
C GLY A 397 -1.09 19.79 5.45
N GLY A 398 -1.74 19.91 4.31
CA GLY A 398 -1.18 20.53 3.10
C GLY A 398 -1.90 20.13 1.83
N SER A 399 -1.27 20.44 0.68
CA SER A 399 -1.82 20.12 -0.65
C SER A 399 -1.94 18.61 -0.85
N SER A 400 -3.11 18.12 -1.29
CA SER A 400 -3.27 16.74 -1.71
C SER A 400 -2.51 16.44 -3.01
N GLY A 401 -2.29 17.44 -3.87
CA GLY A 401 -1.75 17.22 -5.21
C GLY A 401 -2.68 16.40 -6.12
N ALA A 402 -3.89 16.09 -5.64
CA ALA A 402 -4.80 15.20 -6.31
C ALA A 402 -5.73 15.98 -7.25
N PRO A 403 -5.75 15.67 -8.56
CA PRO A 403 -6.55 16.42 -9.55
C PRO A 403 -8.06 16.25 -9.38
N TRP A 404 -8.51 15.39 -8.45
CA TRP A 404 -9.91 15.17 -8.13
C TRP A 404 -10.39 15.96 -6.91
N ILE A 405 -9.51 16.60 -6.15
CA ILE A 405 -9.90 17.50 -5.05
C ILE A 405 -9.94 18.92 -5.62
N ASP A 406 -11.11 19.55 -5.59
CA ASP A 406 -11.33 20.87 -6.18
C ASP A 406 -10.92 21.99 -5.22
N TYR A 407 -11.20 21.82 -3.92
CA TYR A 407 -10.95 22.84 -2.90
C TYR A 407 -10.29 22.30 -1.64
N LEU A 408 -9.48 23.13 -0.99
CA LEU A 408 -8.95 22.90 0.35
C LEU A 408 -9.57 23.92 1.31
N ILE A 409 -10.21 23.42 2.37
CA ILE A 409 -10.77 24.24 3.43
C ILE A 409 -9.69 24.52 4.47
N GLY A 410 -9.44 25.81 4.72
CA GLY A 410 -8.48 26.27 5.72
C GLY A 410 -8.88 27.62 6.30
N ASP A 411 -7.90 28.35 6.83
CA ASP A 411 -8.09 29.70 7.38
C ASP A 411 -6.86 30.58 7.05
N PRO A 412 -6.89 31.89 7.30
CA PRO A 412 -5.76 32.78 7.01
C PRO A 412 -4.47 32.48 7.80
N GLY A 413 -4.53 31.65 8.84
CA GLY A 413 -3.36 31.22 9.61
C GLY A 413 -2.64 30.01 9.02
N VAL A 414 -3.36 29.10 8.33
CA VAL A 414 -2.76 27.91 7.69
C VAL A 414 -2.67 27.99 6.16
N LEU A 415 -3.52 28.79 5.52
CA LEU A 415 -3.46 29.05 4.08
C LEU A 415 -2.94 30.48 3.87
N ILE A 416 -1.62 30.64 3.89
CA ILE A 416 -0.98 31.97 3.84
C ILE A 416 -0.60 32.36 2.42
N ALA A 417 -0.94 33.59 2.00
CA ALA A 417 -0.79 34.03 0.60
C ALA A 417 0.57 33.70 -0.08
N PRO A 418 1.75 33.79 0.60
CA PRO A 418 3.03 33.43 -0.01
C PRO A 418 3.15 31.97 -0.47
N GLU A 419 2.36 31.07 0.11
CA GLU A 419 2.44 29.63 -0.18
C GLU A 419 1.40 29.16 -1.22
N ARG A 420 0.60 30.07 -1.77
CA ARG A 420 -0.54 29.73 -2.65
C ARG A 420 -0.16 28.85 -3.83
N ASP A 421 1.00 29.06 -4.42
CA ASP A 421 1.46 28.31 -5.60
C ASP A 421 1.85 26.87 -5.26
N TYR A 422 2.04 26.53 -3.99
CA TYR A 422 2.33 25.18 -3.52
C TYR A 422 1.09 24.34 -3.28
N TYR A 423 -0.10 24.83 -3.62
CA TYR A 423 -1.34 24.07 -3.50
C TYR A 423 -1.95 23.81 -4.87
N SER A 424 -2.37 22.57 -5.08
CA SER A 424 -3.09 22.17 -6.30
C SER A 424 -4.55 22.61 -6.29
N GLU A 425 -5.12 22.73 -5.09
CA GLU A 425 -6.52 23.03 -4.82
C GLU A 425 -6.80 24.52 -4.79
N HIS A 426 -8.05 24.88 -5.07
CA HIS A 426 -8.54 26.22 -4.78
C HIS A 426 -8.76 26.40 -3.26
N TRP A 427 -8.40 27.56 -2.74
CA TRP A 427 -8.53 27.83 -1.30
C TRP A 427 -9.93 28.28 -0.93
N LEU A 428 -10.50 27.64 0.09
CA LEU A 428 -11.69 28.10 0.81
C LEU A 428 -11.28 28.47 2.23
N GLN A 429 -11.12 29.76 2.47
CA GLN A 429 -10.72 30.27 3.79
C GLN A 429 -11.95 30.58 4.63
N LEU A 430 -12.05 29.90 5.76
CA LEU A 430 -12.98 30.25 6.83
C LEU A 430 -12.54 31.56 7.50
N PRO A 431 -13.47 32.37 8.03
CA PRO A 431 -13.18 33.73 8.47
C PRO A 431 -12.28 33.81 9.71
N HIS A 432 -12.15 32.72 10.47
CA HIS A 432 -11.44 32.71 11.75
C HIS A 432 -10.47 31.54 11.87
N CYS A 433 -10.99 30.34 12.13
CA CYS A 433 -10.21 29.13 12.36
C CYS A 433 -10.89 27.98 11.63
N HIS A 434 -10.09 27.16 10.94
CA HIS A 434 -10.57 26.00 10.21
C HIS A 434 -10.82 24.80 11.13
N LEU A 435 -10.21 24.78 12.32
CA LEU A 435 -10.43 23.75 13.32
C LEU A 435 -11.74 24.03 14.08
N PRO A 436 -12.71 23.12 14.05
CA PRO A 436 -13.88 23.24 14.89
C PRO A 436 -13.52 23.01 16.36
N ALA A 437 -14.29 23.63 17.27
CA ALA A 437 -14.09 23.49 18.70
C ALA A 437 -15.19 22.65 19.34
N ASP A 438 -14.81 21.67 20.15
CA ASP A 438 -15.72 21.02 21.08
C ASP A 438 -15.94 21.93 22.29
N ARG A 439 -17.16 22.46 22.43
CA ARG A 439 -17.54 23.35 23.55
C ARG A 439 -18.15 22.59 24.74
N THR A 440 -18.18 21.26 24.69
CA THR A 440 -18.81 20.39 25.68
C THR A 440 -18.03 20.20 26.99
N PRO A 441 -16.69 20.31 27.09
CA PRO A 441 -16.01 19.97 28.35
C PRO A 441 -16.22 21.03 29.44
N VAL A 442 -16.94 20.66 30.50
CA VAL A 442 -16.81 21.29 31.82
C VAL A 442 -15.77 20.49 32.60
N LEU A 443 -14.61 21.11 32.90
CA LEU A 443 -13.61 20.51 33.78
C LEU A 443 -14.22 20.37 35.18
N SER A 444 -14.65 19.18 35.56
CA SER A 444 -15.39 18.96 36.81
C SER A 444 -14.47 18.77 38.03
N GLN A 445 -13.22 18.35 37.85
CA GLN A 445 -12.22 18.21 38.92
C GLN A 445 -10.79 18.22 38.35
N LEU A 446 -9.93 19.09 38.87
CA LEU A 446 -8.50 19.12 38.53
C LEU A 446 -7.70 18.37 39.61
N ALA A 447 -6.90 17.38 39.19
CA ALA A 447 -5.93 16.73 40.07
C ALA A 447 -4.84 17.72 40.51
N SER A 448 -4.26 17.52 41.70
CA SER A 448 -3.09 18.31 42.13
C SER A 448 -1.85 17.93 41.31
N ARG A 449 -0.92 18.88 41.10
CA ARG A 449 0.35 18.62 40.37
C ARG A 449 1.11 17.43 40.96
N VAL A 450 1.25 17.41 42.29
CA VAL A 450 1.96 16.35 43.02
C VAL A 450 1.29 14.99 42.80
N SER A 451 -0.05 14.93 42.75
CA SER A 451 -0.77 13.66 42.53
C SER A 451 -0.58 13.04 41.15
N VAL A 452 -0.05 13.81 40.18
CA VAL A 452 0.27 13.33 38.82
C VAL A 452 1.78 13.34 38.55
N GLY A 453 2.61 13.42 39.59
CA GLY A 453 4.07 13.39 39.47
C GLY A 453 4.73 14.68 38.98
N LEU A 454 3.99 15.80 38.96
CA LEU A 454 4.51 17.11 38.59
C LEU A 454 4.96 17.90 39.83
N PRO A 455 5.94 18.81 39.69
CA PRO A 455 6.42 19.61 40.82
C PRO A 455 5.31 20.51 41.38
N ALA A 456 5.31 20.67 42.71
CA ALA A 456 4.30 21.44 43.43
C ALA A 456 4.29 22.94 43.05
N GLY A 457 5.43 23.48 42.62
CA GLY A 457 5.60 24.86 42.16
C GLY A 457 6.52 24.96 40.95
N GLY A 458 6.62 26.16 40.37
CA GLY A 458 7.42 26.42 39.16
C GLY A 458 6.59 26.47 37.87
N PHE A 459 7.24 26.94 36.80
CA PHE A 459 6.68 26.95 35.46
C PHE A 459 6.79 25.56 34.83
N LEU A 460 5.75 25.13 34.12
CA LEU A 460 5.71 23.84 33.45
C LEU A 460 5.67 24.07 31.95
N PHE A 461 6.71 23.61 31.25
CA PHE A 461 6.65 23.43 29.79
C PHE A 461 6.00 22.08 29.50
N MET A 462 4.99 22.08 28.62
CA MET A 462 4.18 20.90 28.36
C MET A 462 3.97 20.73 26.85
N ASN A 463 4.37 19.58 26.33
CA ASN A 463 3.98 19.11 25.00
C ASN A 463 3.01 17.94 25.16
N LEU A 464 1.76 18.11 24.71
CA LEU A 464 0.77 17.04 24.64
C LEU A 464 0.57 16.51 23.21
N GLY A 465 1.36 17.00 22.25
CA GLY A 465 1.41 16.50 20.89
C GLY A 465 2.20 15.19 20.79
N GLY A 466 2.09 14.54 19.63
CA GLY A 466 2.86 13.35 19.33
C GLY A 466 4.37 13.62 19.27
N ARG A 467 5.17 12.62 19.64
CA ARG A 467 6.63 12.71 19.70
C ARG A 467 7.27 12.93 18.32
N GLU A 468 6.61 12.48 17.27
CA GLU A 468 7.00 12.69 15.89
C GLU A 468 7.05 14.18 15.49
N LYS A 469 6.41 15.06 16.27
CA LYS A 469 6.44 16.52 16.08
C LYS A 469 7.62 17.18 16.82
N LEU A 470 8.35 16.44 17.65
CA LEU A 470 9.53 16.92 18.36
C LEU A 470 10.79 16.73 17.51
N HIS A 471 11.14 17.77 16.76
CA HIS A 471 12.37 17.85 15.98
C HIS A 471 13.54 18.36 16.83
N PRO A 472 14.82 18.04 16.50
CA PRO A 472 16.00 18.57 17.19
C PRO A 472 15.95 20.08 17.45
N ASP A 473 15.60 20.89 16.44
CA ASP A 473 15.60 22.35 16.56
C ASP A 473 14.52 22.83 17.55
N LEU A 474 13.32 22.22 17.51
CA LEU A 474 12.24 22.54 18.43
C LEU A 474 12.62 22.16 19.86
N TRP A 475 13.22 20.98 20.03
CA TRP A 475 13.71 20.54 21.33
C TRP A 475 14.82 21.45 21.86
N GLN A 476 15.76 21.86 21.00
CA GLN A 476 16.81 22.80 21.36
C GLN A 476 16.25 24.16 21.75
N ALA A 477 15.15 24.62 21.14
CA ALA A 477 14.49 25.87 21.53
C ALA A 477 13.75 25.78 22.87
N TRP A 478 13.42 24.56 23.34
CA TRP A 478 12.75 24.31 24.61
C TRP A 478 13.74 24.17 25.79
N LEU A 479 14.98 23.75 25.52
CA LEU A 479 16.08 23.66 26.48
C LEU A 479 16.77 25.01 26.67
#